data_AF-A0A1H3WPM0-F1
#
_entry.id   AF-A0A1H3WPM0-F1
#
_cell.length_a   1.000
_cell.length_b   1.000
_cell.length_c   1.000
_cell.angle_alpha   90.00
_cell.angle_beta   90.00
_cell.angle_gamma   90.00
#
_symmetry.space_group_name_H-M   'P 1'
#
loop_
_entity.id
_entity.type
_entity.pdbx_description
1 polymer ?
#
loop_
_entity_poly.entity_id
_entity_poly.type
_entity_poly.pdbx_seq_one_letter_code
_entity_poly.pdbx_strand_id
1 'polypeptide(L)'
;MVEDTLADRVAALERAVTDGHADDGLPDAARTSARLDEVEERASALDDRVSELEATVQALRGFAGGVRAVDEAVERRANDAVARAERLETELRAVEERLDRAEQSSTLDATHEGNTSPATESGGFESPDSTATDEDRTTAMDQRATETNPRATTVGPQDATDGLQERVRTETDATLAATAAAADQPTEDDDSEAASLGERLRRLL
;
A
#
# COMPACT_ATOMS: atom_id res chain seq x y z
N MET A 1 -51.62 72.59 12.17
CA MET A 1 -50.79 73.54 11.39
C MET A 1 -49.34 73.09 11.29
N VAL A 2 -48.70 72.51 12.32
CA VAL A 2 -47.35 71.93 12.20
C VAL A 2 -47.40 70.44 11.79
N GLU A 3 -48.36 69.65 12.31
CA GLU A 3 -48.56 68.27 11.86
C GLU A 3 -48.83 68.12 10.35
N ASP A 4 -49.67 68.99 9.77
CA ASP A 4 -50.00 68.94 8.33
C ASP A 4 -48.75 69.14 7.46
N THR A 5 -47.85 70.03 7.87
CA THR A 5 -46.61 70.30 7.14
C THR A 5 -45.57 69.18 7.26
N LEU A 6 -45.58 68.41 8.35
CA LEU A 6 -44.72 67.24 8.49
C LEU A 6 -45.27 66.08 7.65
N ALA A 7 -46.59 65.88 7.65
CA ALA A 7 -47.24 64.87 6.83
C ALA A 7 -47.00 65.12 5.34
N ASP A 8 -47.11 66.37 4.88
CA ASP A 8 -46.82 66.75 3.49
C ASP A 8 -45.35 66.52 3.12
N ARG A 9 -44.43 66.79 4.05
CA ARG A 9 -43.00 66.54 3.84
C ARG A 9 -42.66 65.06 3.83
N VAL A 10 -43.30 64.26 4.67
CA VAL A 10 -43.14 62.80 4.68
C VAL A 10 -43.71 62.21 3.40
N ALA A 11 -44.89 62.64 2.94
CA ALA A 11 -45.47 62.20 1.68
C ALA A 11 -44.59 62.59 0.47
N ALA A 12 -44.02 63.80 0.47
CA ALA A 12 -43.08 64.24 -0.55
C ALA A 12 -41.76 63.44 -0.52
N LEU A 13 -41.28 63.07 0.68
CA LEU A 13 -40.09 62.25 0.86
C LEU A 13 -40.34 60.80 0.44
N GLU A 14 -41.46 60.21 0.83
CA GLU A 14 -41.89 58.87 0.41
C GLU A 14 -42.02 58.81 -1.10
N ARG A 15 -42.60 59.85 -1.71
CA ARG A 15 -42.68 59.96 -3.16
C ARG A 15 -41.32 60.15 -3.81
N ALA A 16 -40.43 60.96 -3.25
CA ALA A 16 -39.08 61.15 -3.79
C ALA A 16 -38.19 59.90 -3.64
N VAL A 17 -38.36 59.13 -2.57
CA VAL A 17 -37.64 57.87 -2.35
C VAL A 17 -38.19 56.76 -3.27
N THR A 18 -39.50 56.73 -3.48
CA THR A 18 -40.16 55.73 -4.33
C THR A 18 -40.00 56.05 -5.83
N ASP A 19 -40.22 57.30 -6.24
CA ASP A 19 -40.11 57.74 -7.65
C ASP A 19 -38.67 58.04 -8.07
N GLY A 20 -37.73 58.18 -7.11
CA GLY A 20 -36.38 58.66 -7.37
C GLY A 20 -35.36 57.57 -7.71
N HIS A 21 -35.18 56.56 -6.85
CA HIS A 21 -33.97 55.70 -6.92
C HIS A 21 -34.22 54.22 -6.61
N ALA A 22 -35.47 53.77 -6.50
CA ALA A 22 -35.75 52.35 -6.26
C ALA A 22 -35.41 51.46 -7.48
N ASP A 23 -35.55 51.99 -8.70
CA ASP A 23 -35.35 51.23 -9.94
C ASP A 23 -33.93 51.34 -10.54
N ASP A 24 -33.13 52.36 -10.20
CA ASP A 24 -31.81 52.54 -10.83
C ASP A 24 -30.74 51.57 -10.28
N GLY A 25 -30.85 51.15 -9.02
CA GLY A 25 -29.90 50.23 -8.37
C GLY A 25 -30.30 48.76 -8.39
N LEU A 26 -31.58 48.46 -8.63
CA LEU A 26 -32.11 47.09 -8.64
C LEU A 26 -31.54 46.22 -9.77
N PRO A 27 -31.39 46.74 -11.01
CA PRO A 27 -30.75 46.00 -12.10
C PRO A 27 -29.27 45.69 -11.83
N ASP A 28 -28.55 46.60 -11.18
CA ASP A 28 -27.13 46.40 -10.86
C ASP A 28 -26.93 45.47 -9.67
N ALA A 29 -27.81 45.52 -8.66
CA ALA A 29 -27.84 44.54 -7.58
C ALA A 29 -28.16 43.13 -8.11
N ALA A 30 -29.17 43.00 -9.00
CA ALA A 30 -29.51 41.73 -9.62
C ALA A 30 -28.38 41.16 -10.48
N ARG A 31 -27.71 42.00 -11.29
CA ARG A 31 -26.52 41.60 -12.06
C ARG A 31 -25.37 41.18 -11.17
N THR A 32 -25.16 41.88 -10.05
CA THR A 32 -24.11 41.56 -9.09
C THR A 32 -24.39 40.22 -8.40
N SER A 33 -25.64 39.96 -8.01
CA SER A 33 -26.08 38.67 -7.47
C SER A 33 -25.83 37.54 -8.47
N ALA A 34 -26.28 37.69 -9.72
CA ALA A 34 -26.08 36.67 -10.74
C ALA A 34 -24.59 36.37 -11.01
N ARG A 35 -23.74 37.40 -10.96
CA ARG A 35 -22.29 37.23 -11.09
C ARG A 35 -21.68 36.54 -9.86
N LEU A 36 -22.20 36.82 -8.66
CA LEU A 36 -21.76 36.15 -7.45
C LEU A 36 -22.12 34.66 -7.50
N ASP A 37 -23.35 34.34 -7.89
CA ASP A 37 -23.83 32.96 -8.05
C ASP A 37 -22.94 32.18 -9.05
N GLU A 38 -22.60 32.79 -10.19
CA GLU A 38 -21.70 32.18 -11.19
C GLU A 38 -20.29 31.97 -10.63
N VAL A 39 -19.78 32.89 -9.82
CA VAL A 39 -18.46 32.75 -9.18
C VAL A 39 -18.49 31.66 -8.12
N GLU A 40 -19.55 31.56 -7.32
CA GLU A 40 -19.74 30.52 -6.31
C GLU A 40 -19.84 29.14 -6.96
N GLU A 41 -20.59 29.00 -8.06
CA GLU A 41 -20.68 27.75 -8.82
C GLU A 41 -19.31 27.33 -9.37
N ARG A 42 -18.55 28.28 -9.94
CA ARG A 42 -17.19 28.00 -10.43
C ARG A 42 -16.23 27.66 -9.31
N ALA A 43 -16.34 28.32 -8.16
CA ALA A 43 -15.52 28.02 -6.99
C ALA A 43 -15.81 26.61 -6.46
N SER A 44 -17.09 26.23 -6.36
CA SER A 44 -17.50 24.87 -5.98
C SER A 44 -16.96 23.83 -6.95
N ALA A 45 -17.09 24.06 -8.26
CA ALA A 45 -16.58 23.14 -9.28
C ALA A 45 -15.04 23.01 -9.26
N LEU A 46 -14.32 24.06 -8.85
CA LEU A 46 -12.88 24.00 -8.67
C LEU A 46 -12.50 23.22 -7.39
N ASP A 47 -13.24 23.40 -6.30
CA ASP A 47 -13.03 22.67 -5.05
C ASP A 47 -13.24 21.16 -5.25
N ASP A 48 -14.28 20.77 -5.98
CA ASP A 48 -14.54 19.37 -6.35
C ASP A 48 -13.36 18.79 -7.16
N ARG A 49 -12.84 19.53 -8.14
CA ARG A 49 -11.69 19.10 -8.97
C ARG A 49 -10.40 18.99 -8.16
N VAL A 50 -10.18 19.91 -7.21
CA VAL A 50 -9.02 19.85 -6.31
C VAL A 50 -9.13 18.62 -5.43
N SER A 51 -10.30 18.37 -4.85
CA SER A 51 -10.57 17.18 -4.03
C SER A 51 -10.33 15.88 -4.81
N GLU A 52 -10.78 15.81 -6.06
CA GLU A 52 -10.52 14.67 -6.95
C GLU A 52 -9.02 14.50 -7.26
N LEU A 53 -8.31 15.62 -7.49
CA LEU A 53 -6.87 15.60 -7.75
C LEU A 53 -6.08 15.14 -6.52
N GLU A 54 -6.46 15.60 -5.32
CA GLU A 54 -5.85 15.17 -4.06
C GLU A 54 -6.05 13.66 -3.84
N ALA A 55 -7.27 13.16 -4.09
CA ALA A 55 -7.57 11.74 -4.03
C ALA A 55 -6.70 10.94 -5.03
N THR A 56 -6.57 11.44 -6.25
CA THR A 56 -5.74 10.82 -7.29
C THR A 56 -4.26 10.81 -6.90
N VAL A 57 -3.73 11.92 -6.39
CA VAL A 57 -2.34 12.01 -5.92
C VAL A 57 -2.09 11.07 -4.75
N GLN A 58 -3.05 10.95 -3.83
CA GLN A 58 -2.96 10.01 -2.72
C GLN A 58 -2.96 8.55 -3.21
N ALA A 59 -3.76 8.22 -4.22
CA ALA A 59 -3.72 6.91 -4.87
C ALA A 59 -2.36 6.63 -5.52
N LEU A 60 -1.79 7.61 -6.25
CA LEU A 60 -0.45 7.49 -6.84
C LEU A 60 0.64 7.29 -5.78
N ARG A 61 0.56 8.00 -4.65
CA ARG A 61 1.48 7.82 -3.52
C ARG A 61 1.36 6.41 -2.92
N GLY A 62 0.13 5.90 -2.78
CA GLY A 62 -0.15 4.53 -2.36
C GLY A 62 0.46 3.51 -3.31
N PHE A 63 0.25 3.67 -4.61
CA PHE A 63 0.83 2.82 -5.65
C PHE A 63 2.37 2.81 -5.61
N ALA A 64 3.01 3.98 -5.57
CA ALA A 64 4.47 4.06 -5.46
C ALA A 64 5.02 3.46 -4.15
N GLY A 65 4.25 3.53 -3.06
CA GLY A 65 4.52 2.78 -1.84
C GLY A 65 4.47 1.26 -2.06
N GLY A 66 3.42 0.77 -2.73
CA GLY A 66 3.26 -0.64 -3.09
C GLY A 66 4.39 -1.17 -3.97
N VAL A 67 4.82 -0.41 -4.99
CA VAL A 67 5.94 -0.80 -5.86
C VAL A 67 7.23 -0.96 -5.05
N ARG A 68 7.56 -0.02 -4.16
CA ARG A 68 8.74 -0.13 -3.29
C ARG A 68 8.67 -1.34 -2.37
N ALA A 69 7.50 -1.62 -1.78
CA ALA A 69 7.33 -2.80 -0.94
C ALA A 69 7.52 -4.12 -1.71
N VAL A 70 7.11 -4.17 -2.98
CA VAL A 70 7.36 -5.32 -3.86
C VAL A 70 8.85 -5.44 -4.19
N ASP A 71 9.50 -4.34 -4.51
CA ASP A 71 10.94 -4.30 -4.82
C ASP A 71 11.76 -4.85 -3.64
N GLU A 72 11.52 -4.34 -2.43
CA GLU A 72 12.14 -4.86 -1.21
C GLU A 72 11.83 -6.35 -0.97
N ALA A 73 10.62 -6.81 -1.30
CA ALA A 73 10.26 -8.23 -1.19
C ALA A 73 10.99 -9.10 -2.22
N VAL A 74 11.21 -8.60 -3.43
CA VAL A 74 12.00 -9.25 -4.48
C VAL A 74 13.46 -9.31 -4.07
N GLU A 75 14.04 -8.21 -3.59
CA GLU A 75 15.42 -8.17 -3.09
C GLU A 75 15.63 -9.17 -1.96
N ARG A 76 14.74 -9.19 -0.95
CA ARG A 76 14.80 -10.19 0.13
C ARG A 76 14.77 -11.61 -0.41
N ARG A 77 13.85 -11.91 -1.34
CA ARG A 77 13.74 -13.25 -1.95
C ARG A 77 14.98 -13.60 -2.76
N ALA A 78 15.55 -12.65 -3.50
CA ALA A 78 16.76 -12.85 -4.28
C ALA A 78 17.95 -13.13 -3.37
N ASN A 79 18.13 -12.34 -2.30
CA ASN A 79 19.18 -12.56 -1.30
C ASN A 79 19.04 -13.93 -0.64
N ASP A 80 17.83 -14.33 -0.28
CA ASP A 80 17.56 -15.67 0.27
C ASP A 80 17.90 -16.79 -0.72
N ALA A 81 17.58 -16.60 -2.00
CA ALA A 81 17.87 -17.57 -3.04
C ALA A 81 19.39 -17.72 -3.27
N VAL A 82 20.12 -16.60 -3.31
CA VAL A 82 21.59 -16.59 -3.41
C VAL A 82 22.20 -17.31 -2.21
N ALA A 83 21.79 -16.97 -0.99
CA ALA A 83 22.32 -17.60 0.22
C ALA A 83 22.02 -19.11 0.26
N ARG A 84 20.87 -19.56 -0.26
CA ARG A 84 20.56 -21.00 -0.40
C ARG A 84 21.45 -21.66 -1.45
N ALA A 85 21.68 -21.01 -2.59
CA ALA A 85 22.55 -21.53 -3.64
C ALA A 85 23.99 -21.69 -3.16
N GLU A 86 24.54 -20.70 -2.44
CA GLU A 86 25.89 -20.76 -1.85
C GLU A 86 26.02 -21.90 -0.82
N ARG A 87 25.00 -22.12 0.02
CA ARG A 87 24.98 -23.27 0.94
C ARG A 87 24.97 -24.60 0.19
N LEU A 88 24.13 -24.73 -0.83
CA LEU A 88 24.08 -25.94 -1.66
C LEU A 88 25.39 -26.20 -2.40
N GLU A 89 26.05 -25.16 -2.91
CA GLU A 89 27.36 -25.27 -3.55
C GLU A 89 28.43 -25.73 -2.56
N THR A 90 28.40 -25.19 -1.33
CA THR A 90 29.32 -25.59 -0.26
C THR A 90 29.09 -27.04 0.16
N GLU A 91 27.83 -27.46 0.32
CA GLU A 91 27.45 -28.83 0.63
C GLU A 91 27.87 -29.80 -0.49
N LEU A 92 27.66 -29.41 -1.75
CA LEU A 92 28.05 -30.21 -2.91
C LEU A 92 29.57 -30.42 -2.96
N ARG A 93 30.36 -29.35 -2.81
CA ARG A 93 31.83 -29.42 -2.75
C ARG A 93 32.30 -30.35 -1.63
N ALA A 94 31.68 -30.29 -0.46
CA ALA A 94 32.01 -31.17 0.66
C ALA A 94 31.66 -32.65 0.36
N VAL A 95 30.59 -32.92 -0.38
CA VAL A 95 30.25 -34.28 -0.83
C VAL A 95 31.25 -34.78 -1.86
N GLU A 96 31.63 -33.95 -2.83
CA GLU A 96 32.65 -34.26 -3.84
C GLU A 96 33.99 -34.61 -3.18
N GLU A 97 34.48 -33.79 -2.26
CA GLU A 97 35.72 -34.07 -1.51
C GLU A 97 35.66 -35.36 -0.68
N ARG A 98 34.49 -35.70 -0.14
CA ARG A 98 34.29 -36.97 0.59
C ARG A 98 34.31 -38.17 -0.36
N LEU A 99 33.74 -38.04 -1.55
CA LEU A 99 33.75 -39.08 -2.58
C LEU A 99 35.18 -39.32 -3.06
N ASP A 100 35.91 -38.26 -3.41
CA ASP A 100 37.32 -38.34 -3.85
C ASP A 100 38.20 -39.03 -2.80
N ARG A 101 38.01 -38.70 -1.51
CA ARG A 101 38.72 -39.36 -0.40
C ARG A 101 38.35 -40.84 -0.27
N ALA A 102 37.08 -41.19 -0.45
CA ALA A 102 36.63 -42.59 -0.39
C ALA A 102 37.22 -43.41 -1.56
N GLU A 103 37.27 -42.84 -2.76
CA GLU A 103 37.90 -43.46 -3.94
C GLU A 103 39.41 -43.67 -3.73
N GLN A 104 40.12 -42.67 -3.21
CA GLN A 104 41.53 -42.78 -2.85
C GLN A 104 41.78 -43.84 -1.75
N SER A 105 40.90 -43.93 -0.75
CA SER A 105 41.00 -44.97 0.28
C SER A 105 40.77 -46.38 -0.31
N SER A 106 39.83 -46.54 -1.24
CA SER A 106 39.53 -47.84 -1.86
C SER A 106 40.67 -48.34 -2.76
N THR A 107 41.39 -47.42 -3.41
CA THR A 107 42.55 -47.76 -4.26
C THR A 107 43.78 -48.12 -3.44
N LEU A 108 43.97 -47.51 -2.27
CA LEU A 108 45.05 -47.86 -1.33
C LEU A 108 44.80 -49.23 -0.66
N ASP A 109 43.55 -49.54 -0.30
CA ASP A 109 43.18 -50.84 0.29
C ASP A 109 43.38 -52.01 -0.69
N ALA A 110 43.08 -51.81 -1.98
CA ALA A 110 43.35 -52.78 -3.04
C ALA A 110 44.86 -53.06 -3.29
N THR A 111 45.75 -52.20 -2.78
CA THR A 111 47.22 -52.41 -2.82
C THR A 111 47.81 -52.92 -1.50
N HIS A 112 46.99 -53.09 -0.47
CA HIS A 112 47.42 -53.51 0.87
C HIS A 112 46.88 -54.88 1.32
N GLU A 113 46.43 -55.73 0.39
CA GLU A 113 46.35 -57.19 0.62
C GLU A 113 47.75 -57.81 0.62
N GLY A 114 48.53 -57.51 1.67
CA GLY A 114 49.91 -57.94 1.71
C GLY A 114 50.70 -57.58 2.95
N ASN A 115 50.11 -57.28 4.12
CA ASN A 115 50.80 -57.60 5.37
C ASN A 115 49.89 -57.59 6.61
N THR A 116 49.67 -58.77 7.17
CA THR A 116 49.10 -58.92 8.50
C THR A 116 50.21 -58.76 9.53
N SER A 117 50.07 -57.84 10.49
CA SER A 117 50.14 -58.09 11.94
C SER A 117 50.54 -56.87 12.76
N PRO A 118 50.12 -56.80 14.05
CA PRO A 118 50.00 -55.57 14.81
C PRO A 118 51.23 -55.30 15.68
N ALA A 119 51.54 -54.03 15.90
CA ALA A 119 52.53 -53.61 16.89
C ALA A 119 51.94 -52.55 17.83
N THR A 120 51.97 -52.95 19.10
CA THR A 120 51.74 -52.24 20.35
C THR A 120 52.66 -51.01 20.53
N GLU A 121 52.31 -50.17 21.51
CA GLU A 121 53.11 -49.13 22.21
C GLU A 121 52.79 -47.69 21.78
N SER A 122 52.17 -46.83 22.60
CA SER A 122 52.52 -46.30 23.94
C SER A 122 53.28 -44.97 23.86
N GLY A 123 52.72 -43.94 24.53
CA GLY A 123 53.33 -42.63 24.77
C GLY A 123 52.85 -41.59 23.76
N GLY A 124 52.41 -40.40 24.12
CA GLY A 124 52.44 -39.68 25.38
C GLY A 124 52.42 -38.18 25.05
N PHE A 125 51.58 -37.43 25.76
CA PHE A 125 51.67 -35.99 26.02
C PHE A 125 51.57 -35.00 24.83
N GLU A 126 50.55 -34.13 24.87
CA GLU A 126 50.67 -32.67 25.03
C GLU A 126 49.42 -31.95 24.53
N SER A 127 48.75 -31.26 25.46
CA SER A 127 47.68 -30.30 25.18
C SER A 127 48.23 -29.08 24.44
N PRO A 128 47.48 -28.52 23.47
CA PRO A 128 47.52 -27.10 23.21
C PRO A 128 46.27 -26.43 23.78
N ASP A 129 46.54 -25.59 24.78
CA ASP A 129 45.78 -24.41 25.14
C ASP A 129 45.66 -23.48 23.92
N SER A 130 44.45 -23.06 23.56
CA SER A 130 44.19 -22.03 22.55
C SER A 130 42.80 -21.42 22.78
N THR A 131 42.76 -20.50 23.74
CA THR A 131 42.04 -19.21 23.71
C THR A 131 40.84 -19.09 22.75
N ALA A 132 39.64 -19.29 23.28
CA ALA A 132 38.41 -18.77 22.66
C ALA A 132 38.37 -17.24 22.85
N THR A 133 38.37 -16.52 21.72
CA THR A 133 38.03 -15.09 21.69
C THR A 133 36.51 -15.01 21.63
N ASP A 134 35.88 -14.74 22.77
CA ASP A 134 34.45 -14.41 22.85
C ASP A 134 34.34 -12.89 22.98
N GLU A 135 34.09 -12.24 21.85
CA GLU A 135 33.58 -10.88 21.82
C GLU A 135 32.07 -10.96 22.08
N ASP A 136 31.63 -10.62 23.29
CA ASP A 136 30.28 -10.07 23.41
C ASP A 136 30.24 -8.89 24.37
N ARG A 137 29.72 -7.80 23.80
CA ARG A 137 29.77 -6.43 24.25
C ARG A 137 28.34 -6.00 24.43
N THR A 138 27.76 -6.26 25.60
CA THR A 138 26.47 -5.66 25.97
C THR A 138 26.61 -4.80 27.20
N THR A 139 26.55 -3.50 26.96
CA THR A 139 26.37 -2.42 27.92
C THR A 139 25.06 -2.59 28.70
N ALA A 140 25.15 -2.71 30.01
CA ALA A 140 24.05 -2.48 30.94
C ALA A 140 24.48 -1.38 31.91
N MET A 141 23.75 -0.26 31.91
CA MET A 141 23.45 0.60 33.06
C MET A 141 22.83 1.91 32.53
N ASP A 142 21.52 1.93 32.39
CA ASP A 142 20.77 3.15 32.67
C ASP A 142 19.51 2.79 33.45
N GLN A 143 19.47 3.25 34.69
CA GLN A 143 18.28 3.23 35.54
C GLN A 143 18.23 4.58 36.26
N ARG A 144 17.30 5.45 35.85
CA ARG A 144 16.51 6.21 36.82
C ARG A 144 15.15 6.63 36.28
N ALA A 145 14.14 6.29 37.07
CA ALA A 145 12.70 6.45 36.88
C ALA A 145 12.21 7.90 36.71
N THR A 146 11.03 8.07 36.07
CA THR A 146 9.75 8.44 36.72
C THR A 146 8.58 8.38 35.72
N GLU A 147 7.47 7.74 36.15
CA GLU A 147 6.04 8.08 35.88
C GLU A 147 5.59 8.17 34.40
N THR A 148 4.61 7.43 33.88
CA THR A 148 3.21 7.35 34.35
C THR A 148 2.49 6.25 33.55
N ASN A 149 1.64 5.45 34.20
CA ASN A 149 0.83 4.39 33.60
C ASN A 149 -0.43 4.99 32.92
N PRO A 150 -0.80 4.52 31.71
CA PRO A 150 -2.15 3.97 31.61
C PRO A 150 -2.21 2.68 30.78
N ARG A 151 -2.56 1.58 31.47
CA ARG A 151 -3.42 0.46 31.07
C ARG A 151 -3.60 0.27 29.56
N ALA A 152 -2.68 -0.49 28.96
CA ALA A 152 -2.88 -1.15 27.67
C ALA A 152 -3.04 -2.66 27.91
N THR A 153 -4.20 -3.19 27.53
CA THR A 153 -4.45 -4.62 27.42
C THR A 153 -3.50 -5.20 26.38
N THR A 154 -2.46 -5.93 26.82
CA THR A 154 -1.57 -6.67 25.93
C THR A 154 -2.29 -7.91 25.43
N VAL A 155 -3.02 -7.77 24.32
CA VAL A 155 -3.35 -8.89 23.43
C VAL A 155 -2.06 -9.21 22.67
N GLY A 156 -1.63 -10.47 22.72
CA GLY A 156 -0.36 -10.90 22.15
C GLY A 156 -0.30 -10.71 20.62
N PRO A 157 0.90 -10.56 20.04
CA PRO A 157 1.11 -10.29 18.61
C PRO A 157 0.68 -11.44 17.66
N GLN A 158 0.08 -12.51 18.17
CA GLN A 158 -0.40 -13.65 17.37
C GLN A 158 -1.91 -13.60 17.07
N ASP A 159 -2.72 -12.94 17.91
CA ASP A 159 -4.18 -12.81 17.69
C ASP A 159 -4.51 -11.73 16.64
N ALA A 160 -3.66 -10.71 16.49
CA ALA A 160 -3.90 -9.61 15.55
C ALA A 160 -3.76 -10.04 14.09
N THR A 161 -2.91 -11.03 13.79
CA THR A 161 -2.70 -11.51 12.42
C THR A 161 -3.80 -12.45 11.95
N ASP A 162 -4.39 -13.24 12.86
CA ASP A 162 -5.44 -14.20 12.51
C ASP A 162 -6.76 -13.48 12.17
N GLY A 163 -7.12 -12.47 12.97
CA GLY A 163 -8.30 -11.64 12.71
C GLY A 163 -8.20 -10.77 11.44
N LEU A 164 -6.99 -10.47 10.96
CA LEU A 164 -6.79 -9.77 9.68
C LEU A 164 -6.93 -10.72 8.50
N GLN A 165 -6.41 -11.94 8.59
CA GLN A 165 -6.55 -12.95 7.54
C GLN A 165 -8.00 -13.39 7.35
N GLU A 166 -8.76 -13.51 8.43
CA GLU A 166 -10.18 -13.86 8.37
C GLU A 166 -11.02 -12.77 7.67
N ARG A 167 -10.77 -11.48 7.98
CA ARG A 167 -11.46 -10.36 7.30
C ARG A 167 -11.15 -10.31 5.81
N VAL A 168 -9.88 -10.47 5.42
CA VAL A 168 -9.47 -10.47 4.01
C VAL A 168 -10.16 -11.60 3.23
N ARG A 169 -10.31 -12.79 3.82
CA ARG A 169 -11.06 -13.90 3.18
C ARG A 169 -12.53 -13.57 2.98
N THR A 170 -13.19 -13.02 4.00
CA THR A 170 -14.62 -12.66 3.89
C THR A 170 -14.88 -11.56 2.86
N GLU A 171 -13.97 -10.60 2.73
CA GLU A 171 -14.07 -9.51 1.76
C GLU A 171 -13.77 -9.98 0.33
N THR A 172 -12.81 -10.90 0.18
CA THR A 172 -12.51 -11.53 -1.12
C THR A 172 -13.65 -12.42 -1.60
N ASP A 173 -14.26 -13.22 -0.73
CA ASP A 173 -15.40 -14.06 -1.09
C ASP A 173 -16.64 -13.22 -1.44
N ALA A 174 -16.88 -12.11 -0.75
CA ALA A 174 -17.99 -11.20 -1.05
C ALA A 174 -17.82 -10.52 -2.42
N THR A 175 -16.60 -10.12 -2.78
CA THR A 175 -16.31 -9.50 -4.08
C THR A 175 -16.37 -10.51 -5.23
N LEU A 176 -15.96 -11.76 -4.99
CA LEU A 176 -16.08 -12.85 -5.96
C LEU A 176 -17.54 -13.27 -6.21
N ALA A 177 -18.36 -13.29 -5.16
CA ALA A 177 -19.80 -13.52 -5.29
C ALA A 177 -20.52 -12.39 -6.02
N ALA A 178 -20.16 -11.12 -5.75
CA ALA A 178 -20.72 -9.96 -6.43
C ALA A 178 -20.35 -9.92 -7.93
N THR A 179 -19.12 -10.28 -8.28
CA THR A 179 -18.68 -10.35 -9.69
C THR A 179 -19.31 -11.52 -10.43
N ALA A 180 -19.49 -12.68 -9.79
CA ALA A 180 -20.22 -13.81 -10.37
C ALA A 180 -21.70 -13.45 -10.64
N ALA A 181 -22.34 -12.71 -9.73
CA ALA A 181 -23.73 -12.24 -9.92
C ALA A 181 -23.87 -11.20 -11.03
N ALA A 182 -22.84 -10.39 -11.29
CA ALA A 182 -22.82 -9.43 -12.39
C ALA A 182 -22.59 -10.09 -13.77
N ALA A 183 -21.90 -11.24 -13.81
CA ALA A 183 -21.64 -11.98 -15.04
C ALA A 183 -22.83 -12.81 -15.56
N ASP A 184 -23.81 -13.10 -14.70
CA ASP A 184 -25.01 -13.89 -15.04
C ASP A 184 -26.24 -13.00 -15.40
N GLN A 185 -26.03 -11.68 -15.49
CA GLN A 185 -27.05 -10.76 -16.00
C GLN A 185 -27.00 -10.79 -17.54
N PRO A 186 -28.05 -11.28 -18.23
CA PRO A 186 -28.11 -11.18 -19.68
C PRO A 186 -28.17 -9.70 -20.07
N THR A 187 -27.16 -9.23 -20.79
CA THR A 187 -27.15 -7.90 -21.40
C THR A 187 -28.18 -7.87 -22.53
N GLU A 188 -29.40 -7.42 -22.24
CA GLU A 188 -30.51 -7.35 -23.22
C GLU A 188 -30.37 -6.25 -24.29
N ASP A 189 -29.21 -5.59 -24.44
CA ASP A 189 -29.10 -4.37 -25.27
C ASP A 189 -28.26 -4.48 -26.57
N ASP A 190 -27.81 -5.67 -27.01
CA ASP A 190 -26.92 -5.78 -28.19
C ASP A 190 -27.62 -6.09 -29.54
N ASP A 191 -28.93 -6.35 -29.55
CA ASP A 191 -29.64 -6.71 -30.81
C ASP A 191 -30.12 -5.50 -31.64
N SER A 192 -30.04 -4.28 -31.11
CA SER A 192 -30.54 -3.08 -31.81
C SER A 192 -29.49 -2.36 -32.69
N GLU A 193 -28.18 -2.50 -32.40
CA GLU A 193 -27.15 -1.81 -33.20
C GLU A 193 -26.84 -2.53 -34.52
N ALA A 194 -26.84 -3.87 -34.53
CA ALA A 194 -26.55 -4.66 -35.73
C ALA A 194 -27.59 -4.47 -36.85
N ALA A 195 -28.86 -4.28 -36.51
CA ALA A 195 -29.92 -4.00 -37.48
C ALA A 195 -29.73 -2.63 -38.17
N SER A 196 -29.23 -1.63 -37.45
CA SER A 196 -29.09 -0.26 -37.95
C SER A 196 -27.94 -0.08 -38.96
N LEU A 197 -26.87 -0.89 -38.81
CA LEU A 197 -25.66 -0.80 -39.62
C LEU A 197 -25.85 -1.45 -41.00
N GLY A 198 -26.58 -2.58 -41.04
CA GLY A 198 -26.98 -3.24 -42.29
C GLY A 198 -27.92 -2.39 -43.16
N GLU A 199 -28.86 -1.68 -42.53
CA GLU A 199 -29.78 -0.75 -43.20
C GLU A 199 -29.04 0.45 -43.81
N ARG A 200 -28.03 0.98 -43.10
CA ARG A 200 -27.21 2.11 -43.57
C ARG A 200 -26.33 1.77 -44.76
N LEU A 201 -25.74 0.57 -44.79
CA LEU A 201 -24.91 0.12 -45.92
C LEU A 201 -25.74 -0.11 -47.19
N ARG A 202 -26.99 -0.59 -47.06
CA ARG A 202 -27.89 -0.79 -48.21
C ARG A 202 -28.34 0.52 -48.86
N ARG A 203 -28.29 1.64 -48.16
CA ARG A 203 -28.68 2.96 -48.69
C ARG A 203 -27.58 3.67 -49.49
N LEU A 204 -26.35 3.17 -49.45
CA LEU A 204 -25.16 3.79 -50.07
C LEU A 204 -24.70 3.11 -51.37
N LEU A 205 -25.37 2.02 -51.79
CA LEU A 205 -25.17 1.34 -53.08
C LEU A 205 -26.42 1.53 -53.95
#